data_AF-A0A368XFA7-F1
#
_entry.id   AF-A0A368XFA7-F1
#
_cell.length_a   1.000
_cell.length_b   1.000
_cell.length_c   1.000
_cell.angle_alpha   90.00
_cell.angle_beta   90.00
_cell.angle_gamma   90.00
#
_symmetry.space_group_name_H-M   'P 1'
#
loop_
_entity.id
_entity.type
_entity.pdbx_description
1 polymer ?
#
loop_
_entity_poly.entity_id
_entity_poly.type
_entity_poly.pdbx_seq_one_letter_code
_entity_poly.pdbx_strand_id
1 'polypeptide(L)'
;MTKPTAGQWAKRIAEAQEHTHETIAGKRYARVPYGDEFNGSGRKCRDCGVERGQLHVVTCCIERCACCGEQAIGCGCGEVGEYQAQ
;
A
#
# COMPACT_ATOMS: atom_id res chain seq x y z
N MET A 1 13.18 -19.71 5.81
CA MET A 1 12.44 -18.77 4.93
C MET A 1 13.38 -18.29 3.84
N THR A 2 13.13 -18.65 2.58
CA THR A 2 13.96 -18.21 1.45
C THR A 2 13.57 -16.78 1.07
N LYS A 3 14.53 -15.87 0.96
CA LYS A 3 14.27 -14.49 0.51
C LYS A 3 13.84 -14.51 -0.97
N PRO A 4 12.87 -13.68 -1.39
CA PRO A 4 12.53 -13.58 -2.81
C PRO A 4 13.73 -13.06 -3.62
N THR A 5 13.85 -13.51 -4.86
CA THR A 5 14.86 -13.03 -5.81
C THR A 5 14.48 -11.65 -6.36
N ALA A 6 15.44 -10.97 -7.00
CA ALA A 6 15.20 -9.68 -7.65
C ALA A 6 14.10 -9.76 -8.74
N GLY A 7 14.07 -10.85 -9.53
CA GLY A 7 13.04 -11.05 -10.56
C GLY A 7 11.64 -11.25 -9.96
N GLN A 8 11.53 -11.95 -8.83
CA GLN A 8 10.26 -12.11 -8.12
C GLN A 8 9.76 -10.77 -7.56
N TRP A 9 10.67 -9.92 -7.07
CA TRP A 9 10.31 -8.57 -6.63
C TRP A 9 9.89 -7.66 -7.77
N ALA A 10 10.59 -7.68 -8.90
CA ALA A 10 10.22 -6.90 -10.08
C ALA A 10 8.80 -7.25 -10.56
N LYS A 11 8.44 -8.54 -10.55
CA LYS A 11 7.09 -8.99 -10.88
C LYS A 11 6.04 -8.43 -9.91
N ARG A 12 6.28 -8.50 -8.60
CA ARG A 12 5.37 -7.93 -7.58
C ARG A 12 5.16 -6.43 -7.74
N ILE A 13 6.23 -5.70 -8.07
CA ILE A 13 6.15 -4.26 -8.33
C ILE A 13 5.28 -3.99 -9.56
N ALA A 14 5.45 -4.75 -10.64
CA ALA A 14 4.64 -4.62 -11.84
C ALA A 14 3.16 -4.90 -11.57
N GLU A 15 2.85 -6.02 -10.91
CA GLU A 15 1.47 -6.39 -10.52
C GLU A 15 0.84 -5.29 -9.65
N ALA A 16 1.61 -4.69 -8.75
CA ALA A 16 1.14 -3.61 -7.91
C ALA A 16 0.78 -2.33 -8.67
N GLN A 17 1.41 -2.07 -9.83
CA GLN A 17 1.07 -0.92 -10.67
C GLN A 17 -0.27 -1.11 -11.38
N GLU A 18 -0.68 -2.35 -11.63
CA GLU A 18 -1.96 -2.67 -12.25
C GLU A 18 -3.12 -2.57 -11.24
N HIS A 19 -2.84 -2.83 -9.96
CA HIS A 19 -3.80 -2.67 -8.87
C HIS A 19 -3.91 -1.19 -8.45
N THR A 20 -4.56 -0.37 -9.27
CA THR A 20 -4.63 1.10 -9.09
C THR A 20 -5.65 1.57 -8.04
N HIS A 21 -6.58 0.70 -7.65
CA HIS A 21 -7.65 1.03 -6.73
C HIS A 21 -7.83 -0.07 -5.71
N GLU A 22 -8.26 0.30 -4.52
CA GLU A 22 -8.67 -0.62 -3.46
C GLU A 22 -10.13 -0.37 -3.09
N THR A 23 -10.82 -1.42 -2.63
CA THR A 23 -12.19 -1.30 -2.14
C THR A 23 -12.17 -1.38 -0.61
N ILE A 24 -12.58 -0.30 0.05
CA ILE A 24 -12.62 -0.15 1.51
C ILE A 24 -14.06 0.15 1.91
N ALA A 25 -14.65 -0.66 2.79
CA ALA A 25 -16.05 -0.54 3.23
C ALA A 25 -17.05 -0.37 2.06
N GLY A 26 -16.86 -1.14 0.98
CA GLY A 26 -17.70 -1.10 -0.22
C GLY A 26 -17.50 0.11 -1.13
N LYS A 27 -16.59 1.04 -0.80
CA LYS A 27 -16.23 2.19 -1.63
C LYS A 27 -14.88 1.98 -2.29
N ARG A 28 -14.78 2.39 -3.56
CA ARG A 28 -13.55 2.27 -4.35
C ARG A 28 -12.71 3.55 -4.18
N TYR A 29 -11.46 3.39 -3.74
CA TYR A 29 -10.49 4.47 -3.58
C TYR A 29 -9.32 4.26 -4.53
N ALA A 30 -8.82 5.33 -5.14
CA ALA A 30 -7.56 5.29 -5.87
C ALA A 30 -6.41 5.21 -4.87
N ARG A 31 -5.49 4.26 -5.08
CA ARG A 31 -4.32 4.12 -4.21
C ARG A 31 -3.39 5.31 -4.38
N VAL A 32 -2.68 5.66 -3.31
CA VAL A 32 -1.78 6.83 -3.31
C VAL A 32 -0.39 6.39 -3.75
N PRO A 33 0.21 7.03 -4.77
CA PRO A 33 1.57 6.74 -5.19
C PRO A 33 2.61 7.08 -4.12
N TYR A 34 3.67 6.27 -4.06
CA TYR A 34 4.83 6.56 -3.21
C TYR A 34 5.39 7.92 -3.60
N GLY A 35 5.50 8.85 -2.66
CA GLY A 35 5.89 10.21 -3.00
C GLY A 35 4.86 11.24 -2.55
N ASP A 36 3.60 10.93 -2.82
CA ASP A 36 2.48 11.87 -2.67
C ASP A 36 1.80 11.74 -1.30
N GLU A 37 2.09 10.65 -0.59
CA GLU A 37 1.60 10.39 0.77
C GLU A 37 2.29 11.24 1.84
N PHE A 38 3.54 11.68 1.61
CA PHE A 38 4.35 12.43 2.56
C PHE A 38 5.24 13.48 1.87
N ASN A 39 5.28 14.68 2.43
CA ASN A 39 6.34 15.64 2.13
C ASN A 39 7.68 15.12 2.68
N GLY A 40 8.51 14.49 1.84
CA GLY A 40 9.88 14.08 2.23
C GLY A 40 10.28 12.63 1.93
N SER A 41 9.64 11.98 0.95
CA SER A 41 9.96 10.63 0.48
C SER A 41 11.32 10.55 -0.25
N GLY A 42 12.13 9.54 0.05
CA GLY A 42 13.40 9.27 -0.64
C GLY A 42 13.20 8.86 -2.10
N ARG A 43 14.28 8.52 -2.82
CA ARG A 43 14.17 8.08 -4.23
C ARG A 43 13.38 6.77 -4.39
N LYS A 44 13.47 5.87 -3.41
CA LYS A 44 12.78 4.58 -3.38
C LYS A 44 12.16 4.32 -2.02
N CYS A 45 11.05 3.60 -2.00
CA CYS A 45 10.44 3.12 -0.77
C CYS A 45 11.40 2.18 -0.05
N ARG A 46 11.60 2.39 1.26
CA ARG A 46 12.52 1.58 2.08
C ARG A 46 12.10 0.12 2.24
N ASP A 47 10.81 -0.15 2.05
CA ASP A 47 10.20 -1.46 2.33
C ASP A 47 10.02 -2.28 1.05
N CYS A 48 9.26 -1.77 0.09
CA CYS A 48 8.95 -2.49 -1.15
C CYS A 48 9.81 -2.07 -2.36
N GLY A 49 10.66 -1.05 -2.23
CA GLY A 49 11.64 -0.67 -3.26
C GLY A 49 11.11 0.09 -4.48
N VAL A 50 9.80 0.43 -4.51
CA VAL A 50 9.19 1.21 -5.59
C VAL A 50 9.75 2.63 -5.67
N GLU A 51 9.75 3.21 -6.86
CA GLU A 51 10.21 4.57 -7.13
C GLU A 51 9.11 5.61 -6.85
N ARG A 52 9.50 6.88 -6.72
CA ARG A 52 8.52 7.97 -6.56
C ARG A 52 7.55 8.00 -7.75
N GLY A 53 6.26 8.14 -7.47
CA GLY A 53 5.17 8.09 -8.44
C GLY A 53 4.65 6.69 -8.75
N GLN A 54 5.28 5.63 -8.26
CA GLN A 54 4.78 4.26 -8.38
C GLN A 54 3.90 3.89 -7.19
N LEU A 55 2.94 2.99 -7.42
CA LEU A 55 2.14 2.40 -6.36
C LEU A 55 2.96 1.40 -5.55
N HIS A 56 2.74 1.36 -4.25
CA HIS A 56 3.39 0.40 -3.36
C HIS A 56 3.02 -1.04 -3.71
N VAL A 57 3.91 -2.01 -3.44
CA VAL A 57 3.51 -3.42 -3.43
C VAL A 57 2.47 -3.62 -2.34
N VAL A 58 1.36 -4.30 -2.65
CA VAL A 58 0.32 -4.65 -1.68
C VAL A 58 1.00 -5.36 -0.50
N THR A 59 0.68 -4.97 0.74
CA THR A 59 1.36 -5.33 2.01
C THR A 59 2.58 -4.50 2.40
N CYS A 60 2.92 -3.45 1.66
CA CYS A 60 3.99 -2.54 2.06
C CYS A 60 3.68 -1.88 3.41
N CYS A 61 4.65 -1.85 4.33
CA CYS A 61 4.48 -1.22 5.65
C CYS A 61 4.54 0.32 5.61
N ILE A 62 4.77 0.92 4.44
CA ILE A 62 4.82 2.37 4.25
C ILE A 62 3.56 2.91 3.60
N GLU A 63 2.89 2.08 2.79
CA GLU A 63 1.69 2.47 2.05
C GLU A 63 0.62 3.01 2.98
N ARG A 64 -0.03 4.08 2.55
CA ARG A 64 -1.11 4.74 3.28
C ARG A 64 -2.46 4.40 2.70
N CYS A 65 -3.39 4.16 3.61
CA CYS A 65 -4.78 3.91 3.32
C CYS A 65 -5.34 5.10 2.53
N ALA A 66 -5.87 4.83 1.34
CA ALA A 66 -6.48 5.88 0.52
C ALA A 66 -7.75 6.50 1.16
N CYS A 67 -8.32 5.87 2.20
CA CYS A 67 -9.47 6.38 2.94
C CYS A 67 -9.08 7.29 4.12
N CYS A 68 -8.13 6.89 4.97
CA CYS A 68 -7.81 7.60 6.21
C CYS A 68 -6.37 8.14 6.31
N GLY A 69 -5.47 7.76 5.41
CA GLY A 69 -4.06 8.16 5.44
C GLY A 69 -3.20 7.44 6.49
N GLU A 70 -3.77 6.56 7.32
CA GLU A 70 -3.01 5.68 8.21
C GLU A 70 -2.31 4.55 7.44
N GLN A 71 -1.51 3.72 8.12
CA GLN A 71 -0.80 2.63 7.46
C GLN A 71 -1.79 1.59 6.89
N ALA A 72 -1.77 1.36 5.57
CA ALA A 72 -2.77 0.57 4.87
C ALA A 72 -2.93 -0.85 5.43
N ILE A 73 -1.82 -1.57 5.66
CA ILE A 73 -1.84 -2.95 6.18
C ILE A 73 -2.43 -3.10 7.60
N GLY A 74 -2.60 -1.99 8.33
CA GLY A 74 -3.13 -2.00 9.70
C GLY A 74 -4.29 -1.04 9.93
N CYS A 75 -4.82 -0.40 8.89
CA CYS A 75 -5.94 0.53 9.04
C CYS A 75 -7.26 -0.25 9.21
N GLY A 76 -8.14 0.24 10.09
CA GLY A 76 -9.44 -0.39 10.35
C GLY A 76 -10.55 -0.03 9.35
N CYS A 77 -10.26 0.72 8.28
CA CYS A 77 -11.31 1.25 7.40
C CYS A 77 -12.09 0.18 6.62
N GLY A 78 -11.49 -1.00 6.41
CA GLY A 78 -12.13 -2.13 5.73
C GLY A 78 -13.00 -2.99 6.64
N GLU A 79 -12.83 -2.87 7.96
CA GLU A 79 -13.60 -3.60 8.95
C GLU A 79 -14.94 -2.89 9.16
N VAL A 80 -15.90 -3.18 8.27
CA VAL A 80 -17.32 -2.96 8.57
C VAL A 80 -17.78 -4.04 9.56
N GLY A 81 -17.32 -3.92 10.81
CA GLY A 81 -17.67 -4.81 11.90
C GLY A 81 -17.56 -4.06 13.20
N GLU A 82 -18.68 -3.89 13.87
CA GLU A 82 -18.79 -3.25 15.18
C GLU A 82 -17.67 -3.69 16.12
N TYR A 83 -16.85 -2.75 16.59
CA TYR A 83 -16.09 -2.97 17.82
C TYR A 83 -17.11 -3.04 18.97
N GLN A 84 -17.64 -4.24 19.23
CA GLN A 84 -18.35 -4.50 20.48
C GLN A 84 -17.30 -4.78 21.55
N ALA A 85 -16.81 -3.72 22.19
CA ALA A 85 -16.14 -3.85 23.49
C ALA A 85 -17.13 -4.52 24.46
N GLN A 86 -16.72 -5.65 25.02
CA GLN A 86 -17.32 -6.23 26.22
C GLN A 86 -16.70 -5.59 27.46
#